data_AF-A0A163V4L3-F1
#
_entry.id   AF-A0A163V4L3-F1
#
_cell.length_a   1.000
_cell.length_b   1.000
_cell.length_c   1.000
_cell.angle_alpha   90.00
_cell.angle_beta   90.00
_cell.angle_gamma   90.00
#
_symmetry.space_group_name_H-M   'P 1'
#
loop_
_entity.id
_entity.type
_entity.pdbx_description
1 polymer ?
#
loop_
_entity_poly.entity_id
_entity_poly.type
_entity_poly.pdbx_seq_one_letter_code
_entity_poly.pdbx_strand_id
1 'polypeptide(L)'
;MKQELNKEFYKTIGFAVSIFVLTFFFLKEYVFQSSSILGSLFSSIISVLLTFGLTWLLKNRNLFQKTIVLLIYVIFIAVFTYSKKNNSITDAPVSKTNINSVCGNWIAKENDLILKLDINSDEMRMNFYPNNKQLVFEYEIKGQVIDFFNDEDVSYFQWEILKLTNDSLVVLEKKQILKFKKEK
;
A
#
# COMPACT_ATOMS: atom_id res chain seq x y z
N MET A 1 29.12 34.26 -25.26
CA MET A 1 28.37 34.88 -24.14
C MET A 1 26.85 34.67 -24.20
N LYS A 2 26.07 35.27 -25.13
CA LYS A 2 24.58 35.13 -25.14
C LYS A 2 24.07 33.69 -25.29
N GLN A 3 24.72 32.86 -26.12
CA GLN A 3 24.35 31.46 -26.33
C GLN A 3 24.72 30.53 -25.14
N GLU A 4 25.82 30.78 -24.45
CA GLU A 4 26.23 29.98 -23.28
C GLU A 4 25.31 30.21 -22.09
N LEU A 5 24.93 31.48 -21.86
CA LEU A 5 23.98 31.85 -20.82
C LEU A 5 22.61 31.16 -21.02
N ASN A 6 22.13 31.11 -22.27
CA ASN A 6 20.90 30.40 -22.61
C ASN A 6 21.02 28.89 -22.35
N LYS A 7 22.13 28.25 -22.74
CA LYS A 7 22.35 26.81 -22.50
C LYS A 7 22.39 26.46 -21.02
N GLU A 8 23.02 27.29 -20.18
CA GLU A 8 23.04 27.05 -18.73
C GLU A 8 21.68 27.27 -18.05
N PHE A 9 20.93 28.26 -18.53
CA PHE A 9 19.58 28.53 -18.07
C PHE A 9 18.65 27.34 -18.34
N TYR A 10 18.64 26.82 -19.58
CA TYR A 10 17.82 25.64 -19.94
C TYR A 10 18.21 24.38 -19.17
N LYS A 11 19.51 24.16 -18.93
CA LYS A 11 19.98 23.02 -18.11
C LYS A 11 19.47 23.11 -16.67
N THR A 12 19.47 24.31 -16.10
CA THR A 12 19.03 24.54 -14.71
C THR A 12 17.52 24.39 -14.58
N ILE A 13 16.75 24.91 -15.54
CA ILE A 13 15.29 24.70 -15.58
C ILE A 13 14.95 23.23 -15.76
N GLY A 14 15.60 22.53 -16.70
CA GLY A 14 15.34 21.10 -16.94
C GLY A 14 15.60 20.25 -15.70
N PHE A 15 16.68 20.54 -14.96
CA PHE A 15 16.96 19.90 -13.68
C PHE A 15 15.87 20.19 -12.64
N ALA A 16 15.51 21.47 -12.47
CA ALA A 16 14.48 21.88 -11.49
C ALA A 16 13.13 21.23 -11.78
N VAL A 17 12.67 21.25 -13.04
CA VAL A 17 11.41 20.61 -13.45
C VAL A 17 11.44 19.11 -13.19
N SER A 18 12.56 18.44 -13.47
CA SER A 18 12.69 16.99 -13.23
C SER A 18 12.57 16.65 -11.75
N ILE A 19 13.27 17.39 -10.87
CA ILE A 19 13.18 17.20 -9.42
C ILE A 19 11.76 17.48 -8.94
N PHE A 20 11.14 18.58 -9.38
CA PHE A 20 9.78 18.93 -8.98
C PHE A 20 8.79 17.83 -9.32
N VAL A 21 8.77 17.39 -10.59
CA VAL A 21 7.84 16.37 -11.08
C VAL A 21 8.05 15.05 -10.34
N LEU A 22 9.30 14.60 -10.20
CA LEU A 22 9.61 13.35 -9.50
C LEU A 22 9.18 13.41 -8.03
N THR A 23 9.50 14.51 -7.33
CA THR A 23 9.13 14.69 -5.92
C THR A 23 7.62 14.75 -5.76
N PHE A 24 6.93 15.44 -6.66
CA PHE A 24 5.48 15.63 -6.60
C PHE A 24 4.73 14.31 -6.73
N PHE A 25 5.04 13.53 -7.76
CA PHE A 25 4.42 12.24 -7.96
C PHE A 25 4.82 11.25 -6.86
N PHE A 26 6.09 11.26 -6.45
CA PHE A 26 6.57 10.40 -5.37
C PHE A 26 5.80 10.64 -4.06
N LEU A 27 5.70 11.90 -3.62
CA LEU A 27 4.99 12.23 -2.38
C LEU A 27 3.49 11.96 -2.48
N LYS A 28 2.86 12.36 -3.58
CA LYS A 28 1.43 12.18 -3.79
C LYS A 28 1.04 10.69 -3.74
N GLU A 29 1.75 9.87 -4.49
CA GLU A 29 1.42 8.46 -4.68
C GLU A 29 1.92 7.60 -3.51
N TYR A 30 3.17 7.80 -3.08
CA TYR A 30 3.83 6.89 -2.16
C TYR A 30 3.93 7.39 -0.72
N VAL A 31 3.77 8.68 -0.43
CA VAL A 31 3.80 9.18 0.96
C VAL A 31 2.39 9.47 1.46
N PHE A 32 1.63 10.28 0.73
CA PHE A 32 0.28 10.69 1.16
C PHE A 32 -0.81 9.69 0.76
N GLN A 33 -0.58 8.83 -0.23
CA GLN A 33 -1.55 7.83 -0.73
C GLN A 33 -2.96 8.41 -0.92
N SER A 34 -3.02 9.64 -1.45
CA SER A 34 -4.26 10.41 -1.44
C SER A 34 -4.55 10.97 -2.83
N SER A 35 -5.73 10.64 -3.34
CA SER A 35 -6.34 11.32 -4.48
C SER A 35 -6.91 12.69 -4.12
N SER A 36 -6.84 13.10 -2.85
CA SER A 36 -7.40 14.37 -2.40
C SER A 36 -6.61 15.58 -2.90
N ILE A 37 -7.33 16.70 -3.02
CA ILE A 37 -6.75 18.02 -3.33
C ILE A 37 -5.74 18.43 -2.25
N LEU A 38 -6.03 18.12 -0.98
CA LEU A 38 -5.15 18.45 0.14
C LEU A 38 -3.79 17.74 0.04
N GLY A 39 -3.80 16.44 -0.28
CA GLY A 39 -2.56 15.68 -0.51
C GLY A 39 -1.76 16.20 -1.70
N SER A 40 -2.45 16.65 -2.76
CA SER A 40 -1.80 17.27 -3.92
C SER A 40 -1.17 18.62 -3.56
N LEU A 41 -1.80 19.43 -2.71
CA LEU A 41 -1.27 20.71 -2.23
C LEU A 41 -0.01 20.51 -1.38
N PHE A 42 -0.04 19.59 -0.40
CA PHE A 42 1.13 19.30 0.43
C PHE A 42 2.29 18.75 -0.40
N SER A 43 2.01 17.84 -1.34
CA SER A 43 3.01 17.33 -2.27
C SER A 43 3.65 18.46 -3.09
N SER A 44 2.85 19.39 -3.60
CA SER A 44 3.33 20.55 -4.35
C SER A 44 4.26 21.43 -3.51
N ILE A 45 3.85 21.80 -2.28
CA ILE A 45 4.64 22.66 -1.39
C ILE A 45 6.01 22.04 -1.11
N ILE A 46 6.04 20.75 -0.74
CA ILE A 46 7.29 20.05 -0.44
C ILE A 46 8.17 19.95 -1.70
N SER A 47 7.56 19.67 -2.85
CA SER A 47 8.28 19.58 -4.13
C SER A 47 8.92 20.91 -4.53
N VAL A 48 8.24 22.05 -4.32
CA VAL A 48 8.81 23.39 -4.56
C VAL A 48 10.00 23.63 -3.64
N LEU A 49 9.87 23.39 -2.34
CA LEU A 49 10.93 23.61 -1.37
C LEU A 49 12.18 22.77 -1.69
N LEU A 50 11.97 21.50 -2.01
CA LEU A 50 13.05 20.56 -2.30
C LEU A 50 13.74 20.90 -3.63
N THR A 51 12.96 21.26 -4.65
CA THR A 51 13.48 21.73 -5.94
C THR A 51 14.31 22.99 -5.78
N PHE A 52 13.82 23.98 -5.03
CA PHE A 52 14.53 25.22 -4.77
C PHE A 52 15.84 24.96 -4.02
N GLY A 53 15.80 24.16 -2.95
CA GLY A 53 16.97 23.80 -2.15
C GLY A 53 18.05 23.08 -2.96
N LEU A 54 17.68 22.07 -3.76
CA LEU A 54 18.63 21.34 -4.60
C LEU A 54 19.19 22.20 -5.73
N THR A 55 18.35 23.02 -6.36
CA THR A 55 18.80 23.92 -7.44
C THR A 55 19.79 24.96 -6.91
N TRP A 56 19.52 25.51 -5.72
CA TRP A 56 20.44 26.45 -5.05
C TRP A 56 21.76 25.79 -4.68
N LEU A 57 21.72 24.61 -4.06
CA LEU A 57 22.91 23.86 -3.63
C LEU A 57 23.80 23.45 -4.81
N LEU A 58 23.22 23.17 -5.97
CA LEU A 58 23.92 22.76 -7.17
C LEU A 58 24.16 23.89 -8.18
N LYS A 59 23.87 25.15 -7.84
CA LYS A 59 23.91 26.30 -8.76
C LYS A 59 25.22 26.38 -9.54
N ASN A 60 26.35 26.23 -8.84
CA ASN A 60 27.71 26.35 -9.41
C ASN A 60 28.37 25.00 -9.72
N ARG A 61 27.62 23.91 -9.75
CA ARG A 61 28.14 22.56 -9.99
C ARG A 61 28.06 22.20 -11.47
N ASN A 62 29.02 21.42 -11.94
CA ASN A 62 29.07 20.97 -13.32
C ASN A 62 27.88 20.07 -13.66
N LEU A 63 27.50 20.01 -14.95
CA LEU A 63 26.38 19.19 -15.41
C LEU A 63 26.51 17.73 -14.96
N PHE A 64 27.71 17.16 -15.01
CA PHE A 64 27.98 15.80 -14.56
C PHE A 64 27.56 15.57 -13.10
N GLN A 65 27.84 16.52 -12.21
CA GLN A 65 27.44 16.44 -10.80
C GLN A 65 25.92 16.55 -10.63
N LYS A 66 25.26 17.44 -11.40
CA LYS A 66 23.79 17.55 -11.42
C LYS A 66 23.13 16.24 -11.87
N THR A 67 23.70 15.59 -12.89
CA THR A 67 23.22 14.28 -13.39
C THR A 67 23.42 13.18 -12.37
N ILE A 68 24.57 13.13 -11.67
CA ILE A 68 24.80 12.14 -10.60
C ILE A 68 23.78 12.30 -9.48
N VAL A 69 23.51 13.54 -9.04
CA VAL A 69 22.51 13.78 -7.98
C VAL A 69 21.13 13.34 -8.44
N LEU A 70 20.74 13.64 -9.68
CA LEU A 70 19.47 13.18 -10.24
C LEU A 70 19.40 11.64 -10.26
N LEU A 71 20.49 10.96 -10.64
CA LEU A 71 20.54 9.51 -10.71
C LEU A 71 20.44 8.86 -9.32
N ILE A 72 21.17 9.39 -8.34
CA ILE A 72 21.05 8.95 -6.93
C ILE A 72 19.61 9.17 -6.43
N TYR A 73 19.00 10.29 -6.79
CA TYR A 73 17.63 10.61 -6.40
C TYR A 73 16.61 9.63 -7.00
N VAL A 74 16.76 9.29 -8.29
CA VAL A 74 15.92 8.28 -8.95
C VAL A 74 16.13 6.90 -8.33
N ILE A 75 17.38 6.50 -8.02
CA ILE A 75 17.66 5.24 -7.33
C ILE A 75 17.01 5.23 -5.95
N PHE A 76 17.10 6.32 -5.19
CA PHE A 76 16.45 6.44 -3.89
C PHE A 76 14.93 6.24 -3.99
N ILE A 77 14.28 6.90 -4.96
CA ILE A 77 12.84 6.71 -5.22
C ILE A 77 12.55 5.26 -5.60
N ALA A 78 13.34 4.65 -6.50
CA ALA A 78 13.15 3.26 -6.93
C ALA A 78 13.31 2.27 -5.76
N VAL A 79 14.33 2.45 -4.93
CA VAL A 79 14.56 1.62 -3.73
C VAL A 79 13.46 1.83 -2.71
N PHE A 80 13.01 3.07 -2.48
CA PHE A 80 11.93 3.35 -1.55
C PHE A 80 10.61 2.75 -2.02
N THR A 81 10.27 2.91 -3.30
CA THR A 81 9.04 2.35 -3.88
C THR A 81 9.06 0.83 -3.87
N TYR A 82 10.19 0.21 -4.23
CA TYR A 82 10.40 -1.23 -4.14
C TYR A 82 10.34 -1.73 -2.69
N SER A 83 11.01 -1.05 -1.77
CA SER A 83 10.98 -1.37 -0.34
C SER A 83 9.60 -1.15 0.26
N LYS A 84 8.82 -0.14 -0.15
CA LYS A 84 7.46 0.04 0.34
C LYS A 84 6.52 -1.03 -0.21
N LYS A 85 6.69 -1.41 -1.49
CA LYS A 85 5.98 -2.56 -2.08
C LYS A 85 6.34 -3.85 -1.36
N ASN A 86 7.62 -4.05 -1.02
CA ASN A 86 8.09 -5.24 -0.34
C ASN A 86 7.93 -5.22 1.19
N ASN A 87 7.79 -4.06 1.83
CA ASN A 87 7.50 -3.94 3.27
C ASN A 87 5.99 -3.85 3.53
N SER A 88 5.19 -3.59 2.49
CA SER A 88 3.80 -4.07 2.45
C SER A 88 3.75 -5.60 2.34
N ILE A 89 4.88 -6.25 2.01
CA ILE A 89 5.10 -7.70 1.92
C ILE A 89 6.20 -8.11 2.93
N THR A 90 6.30 -7.42 4.09
CA THR A 90 7.01 -7.96 5.26
C THR A 90 6.01 -8.61 6.20
N ASP A 91 5.19 -9.48 5.63
CA ASP A 91 4.96 -10.81 6.15
C ASP A 91 5.35 -11.74 4.99
N ALA A 92 6.14 -12.77 5.28
CA ALA A 92 6.81 -13.62 4.29
C ALA A 92 5.93 -13.96 3.06
N PRO A 93 6.50 -14.16 1.85
CA PRO A 93 5.73 -14.74 0.78
C PRO A 93 5.30 -16.13 1.25
N VAL A 94 4.04 -16.26 1.68
CA VAL A 94 3.41 -17.56 1.86
C VAL A 94 3.33 -18.14 0.45
N SER A 95 4.37 -18.88 0.08
CA SER A 95 4.39 -19.66 -1.13
C SER A 95 3.20 -20.60 -1.03
N LYS A 96 2.16 -20.35 -1.82
CA LYS A 96 0.94 -21.16 -1.87
C LYS A 96 0.28 -21.30 -0.49
N THR A 97 -0.52 -20.30 -0.10
CA THR A 97 -1.56 -20.48 0.93
C THR A 97 -2.45 -21.62 0.46
N ASN A 98 -2.20 -22.83 0.95
CA ASN A 98 -3.03 -23.99 0.71
C ASN A 98 -4.36 -23.73 1.41
N ILE A 99 -5.49 -24.04 0.77
CA ILE A 99 -6.84 -23.79 1.32
C ILE A 99 -6.95 -24.31 2.76
N ASN A 100 -6.28 -25.44 3.04
CA ASN A 100 -6.20 -26.07 4.35
C ASN A 100 -5.60 -25.21 5.48
N SER A 101 -4.87 -24.12 5.20
CA SER A 101 -4.25 -23.30 6.25
C SER A 101 -5.22 -22.30 6.89
N VAL A 102 -6.25 -21.87 6.17
CA VAL A 102 -7.24 -20.91 6.68
C VAL A 102 -8.43 -21.62 7.34
N CYS A 103 -8.64 -22.90 7.03
CA CYS A 103 -9.72 -23.67 7.63
C CYS A 103 -9.64 -23.75 9.17
N GLY A 104 -10.81 -23.69 9.79
CA GLY A 104 -11.00 -23.78 11.23
C GLY A 104 -11.96 -22.72 11.77
N ASN A 105 -12.17 -22.81 13.07
CA ASN A 105 -13.02 -21.88 13.80
C ASN A 105 -12.18 -20.70 14.29
N TRP A 106 -12.65 -19.49 13.98
CA TRP A 106 -11.98 -18.24 14.29
C TRP A 106 -12.92 -17.32 15.05
N ILE A 107 -12.39 -16.56 16.00
CA ILE A 107 -13.16 -15.62 16.80
C ILE A 107 -12.51 -14.24 16.83
N ALA A 108 -13.31 -13.22 16.56
CA ALA A 108 -13.01 -11.83 16.83
C ALA A 108 -13.99 -11.30 17.88
N LYS A 109 -13.46 -10.57 18.86
CA LYS A 109 -14.25 -9.93 19.91
C LYS A 109 -13.94 -8.45 19.90
N GLU A 110 -14.97 -7.63 19.77
CA GLU A 110 -14.87 -6.18 19.86
C GLU A 110 -15.97 -5.68 20.78
N ASN A 111 -15.57 -5.26 21.99
CA ASN A 111 -16.48 -4.92 23.07
C ASN A 111 -17.46 -6.09 23.35
N ASP A 112 -18.77 -5.83 23.27
CA ASP A 112 -19.83 -6.83 23.48
C ASP A 112 -20.22 -7.60 22.20
N LEU A 113 -19.62 -7.26 21.06
CA LEU A 113 -19.87 -7.92 19.78
C LEU A 113 -18.86 -9.05 19.57
N ILE A 114 -19.38 -10.23 19.21
CA ILE A 114 -18.56 -11.39 18.88
C ILE A 114 -18.89 -11.81 17.46
N LEU A 115 -17.85 -11.90 16.63
CA LEU A 115 -17.90 -12.49 15.31
C LEU A 115 -17.17 -13.82 15.36
N LYS A 116 -17.88 -14.91 15.08
CA LYS A 116 -17.29 -16.23 14.89
C LYS A 116 -17.29 -16.59 13.41
N LEU A 117 -16.15 -17.05 12.91
CA LEU A 117 -16.02 -17.59 11.57
C LEU A 117 -15.82 -19.10 11.66
N ASP A 118 -16.55 -19.85 10.87
CA ASP A 118 -16.28 -21.26 10.60
C ASP A 118 -15.91 -21.38 9.12
N ILE A 119 -14.66 -21.73 8.86
CA ILE A 119 -14.12 -21.85 7.49
C ILE A 119 -13.81 -23.32 7.27
N ASN A 120 -14.55 -23.96 6.37
CA ASN A 120 -14.33 -25.34 5.94
C ASN A 120 -13.90 -25.38 4.47
N SER A 121 -13.74 -26.55 3.86
CA SER A 121 -13.23 -26.65 2.48
C SER A 121 -14.16 -26.04 1.42
N ASP A 122 -15.44 -25.90 1.73
CA ASP A 122 -16.49 -25.65 0.74
C ASP A 122 -17.10 -24.26 0.93
N GLU A 123 -17.20 -23.78 2.17
CA GLU A 123 -17.87 -22.53 2.53
C GLU A 123 -17.29 -21.89 3.80
N MET A 124 -17.66 -20.63 3.99
CA MET A 124 -17.32 -19.81 5.14
C MET A 124 -18.59 -19.28 5.79
N ARG A 125 -18.76 -19.53 7.08
CA ARG A 125 -19.90 -19.06 7.87
C ARG A 125 -19.49 -17.97 8.83
N MET A 126 -20.17 -16.83 8.78
CA MET A 126 -20.03 -15.72 9.73
C MET A 126 -21.21 -15.68 10.69
N ASN A 127 -20.96 -15.85 11.98
CA ASN A 127 -21.97 -15.78 13.04
C ASN A 127 -21.76 -14.52 13.89
N PHE A 128 -22.76 -13.64 13.91
CA PHE A 128 -22.74 -12.37 14.63
C PHE A 128 -23.55 -12.47 15.92
N TYR A 129 -22.90 -12.25 17.06
CA TYR A 129 -23.53 -12.22 18.38
C TYR A 129 -23.52 -10.80 18.97
N PRO A 130 -24.56 -10.42 19.73
CA PRO A 130 -25.67 -11.26 20.22
C PRO A 130 -26.85 -11.41 19.24
N ASN A 131 -26.78 -10.79 18.06
CA ASN A 131 -27.90 -10.74 17.11
C ASN A 131 -28.28 -12.09 16.49
N ASN A 132 -27.49 -13.15 16.70
CA ASN A 132 -27.66 -14.49 16.13
C ASN A 132 -27.87 -14.48 14.61
N LYS A 133 -27.30 -13.48 13.92
CA LYS A 133 -27.33 -13.41 12.46
C LYS A 133 -26.23 -14.32 11.93
N GLN A 134 -26.59 -15.15 10.96
CA GLN A 134 -25.64 -16.00 10.23
C GLN A 134 -25.60 -15.53 8.78
N LEU A 135 -24.40 -15.44 8.21
CA LEU A 135 -24.16 -15.28 6.79
C LEU A 135 -23.27 -16.42 6.32
N VAL A 136 -23.57 -16.97 5.15
CA VAL A 136 -22.81 -18.05 4.52
C VAL A 136 -22.24 -17.53 3.22
N PHE A 137 -20.98 -17.85 2.93
CA PHE A 137 -20.27 -17.43 1.75
C PHE A 137 -19.54 -18.61 1.13
N GLU A 138 -19.67 -18.79 -0.17
CA GLU A 138 -18.67 -19.50 -0.95
C GLU A 138 -17.40 -18.65 -1.01
N TYR A 139 -16.24 -19.28 -1.16
CA TYR A 139 -15.00 -18.54 -1.23
C TYR A 139 -13.94 -19.19 -2.11
N GLU A 140 -13.05 -18.36 -2.66
CA GLU A 140 -11.90 -18.79 -3.42
C GLU A 140 -10.62 -18.12 -2.90
N ILE A 141 -9.54 -18.88 -2.73
CA ILE A 141 -8.25 -18.34 -2.27
C ILE A 141 -7.30 -18.20 -3.46
N LYS A 142 -6.90 -16.97 -3.74
CA LYS A 142 -5.94 -16.61 -4.79
C LYS A 142 -4.69 -16.01 -4.18
N GLY A 143 -3.75 -16.86 -3.80
CA GLY A 143 -2.53 -16.42 -3.10
C GLY A 143 -2.86 -15.89 -1.71
N GLN A 144 -2.62 -14.60 -1.46
CA GLN A 144 -2.93 -13.96 -0.17
C GLN A 144 -4.32 -13.35 -0.12
N VAL A 145 -5.11 -13.49 -1.18
CA VAL A 145 -6.46 -12.94 -1.27
C VAL A 145 -7.48 -14.06 -1.06
N ILE A 146 -8.53 -13.76 -0.31
CA ILE A 146 -9.75 -14.57 -0.21
C ILE A 146 -10.90 -13.75 -0.82
N ASP A 147 -11.48 -14.27 -1.89
CA ASP A 147 -12.67 -13.74 -2.52
C ASP A 147 -13.90 -14.45 -1.91
N PHE A 148 -14.87 -13.70 -1.38
CA PHE A 148 -16.10 -14.25 -0.81
C PHE A 148 -17.30 -13.89 -1.67
N PHE A 149 -18.16 -14.87 -1.90
CA PHE A 149 -19.36 -14.76 -2.73
C PHE A 149 -20.55 -15.32 -1.97
N ASN A 150 -21.67 -14.60 -1.99
CA ASN A 150 -22.95 -15.12 -1.54
C ASN A 150 -24.00 -14.77 -2.60
N ASP A 151 -24.52 -15.82 -3.23
CA ASP A 151 -25.48 -15.73 -4.33
C ASP A 151 -26.89 -15.35 -3.84
N GLU A 152 -27.26 -15.68 -2.60
CA GLU A 152 -28.57 -15.34 -2.03
C GLU A 152 -28.73 -13.82 -1.82
N ASP A 153 -27.66 -13.17 -1.35
CA ASP A 153 -27.64 -11.74 -1.05
C ASP A 153 -26.94 -10.88 -2.13
N VAL A 154 -26.46 -11.50 -3.22
CA VAL A 154 -25.64 -10.88 -4.29
C VAL A 154 -24.51 -10.03 -3.70
N SER A 155 -23.81 -10.59 -2.70
CA SER A 155 -22.78 -9.89 -1.96
C SER A 155 -21.41 -10.46 -2.28
N TYR A 156 -20.48 -9.55 -2.59
CA TYR A 156 -19.09 -9.84 -2.88
C TYR A 156 -18.20 -8.95 -2.05
N PHE A 157 -17.21 -9.55 -1.38
CA PHE A 157 -16.13 -8.81 -0.73
C PHE A 157 -14.86 -9.64 -0.72
N GLN A 158 -13.76 -8.96 -0.43
CA GLN A 158 -12.42 -9.52 -0.54
C GLN A 158 -11.64 -9.24 0.73
N TRP A 159 -10.92 -10.24 1.21
CA TRP A 159 -9.95 -10.13 2.28
C TRP A 159 -8.54 -10.36 1.77
N GLU A 160 -7.62 -9.49 2.16
CA GLU A 160 -6.19 -9.71 1.98
C GLU A 160 -5.60 -10.22 3.31
N ILE A 161 -4.99 -11.40 3.27
CA ILE A 161 -4.37 -12.04 4.43
C ILE A 161 -3.05 -11.30 4.70
N LEU A 162 -3.03 -10.56 5.81
CA LEU A 162 -1.81 -9.91 6.30
C LEU A 162 -0.97 -10.90 7.09
N LYS A 163 -1.59 -11.72 7.95
CA LYS A 163 -0.89 -12.70 8.79
C LYS A 163 -1.73 -13.94 9.00
N LEU A 164 -1.12 -15.11 8.83
CA LEU A 164 -1.73 -16.41 9.13
C LEU A 164 -0.76 -17.28 9.92
N THR A 165 -1.15 -17.68 11.12
CA THR A 165 -0.47 -18.66 11.96
C THR A 165 -1.46 -19.69 12.47
N ASN A 166 -0.98 -20.73 13.16
CA ASN A 166 -1.85 -21.76 13.75
C ASN A 166 -2.94 -21.19 14.67
N ASP A 167 -2.70 -20.04 15.32
CA ASP A 167 -3.59 -19.46 16.33
C ASP A 167 -4.14 -18.08 15.96
N SER A 168 -3.68 -17.48 14.86
CA SER A 168 -4.02 -16.10 14.49
C SER A 168 -4.23 -15.94 13.00
N LEU A 169 -5.33 -15.29 12.65
CA LEU A 169 -5.65 -14.84 11.31
C LEU A 169 -5.86 -13.31 11.35
N VAL A 170 -5.08 -12.57 10.58
CA VAL A 170 -5.21 -11.11 10.44
C VAL A 170 -5.42 -10.80 8.98
N VAL A 171 -6.50 -10.10 8.68
CA VAL A 171 -6.90 -9.77 7.31
C VAL A 171 -7.19 -8.28 7.19
N LEU A 172 -7.00 -7.74 5.99
CA LEU A 172 -7.41 -6.42 5.58
C LEU A 172 -8.69 -6.54 4.75
N GLU A 173 -9.75 -5.90 5.22
CA GLU A 173 -10.96 -5.69 4.43
C GLU A 173 -11.10 -4.21 4.09
N LYS A 174 -11.01 -3.86 2.80
CA LYS A 174 -11.03 -2.48 2.30
C LYS A 174 -9.94 -1.60 2.95
N LYS A 175 -10.22 -1.03 4.13
CA LYS A 175 -9.29 -0.19 4.92
C LYS A 175 -9.25 -0.57 6.42
N GLN A 176 -9.93 -1.64 6.80
CA GLN A 176 -10.05 -2.09 8.18
C GLN A 176 -9.27 -3.38 8.39
N ILE A 177 -8.51 -3.44 9.49
CA ILE A 177 -7.76 -4.64 9.86
C ILE A 177 -8.61 -5.44 10.84
N LEU A 178 -8.99 -6.65 10.42
CA LEU A 178 -9.71 -7.60 11.25
C LEU A 178 -8.73 -8.61 11.83
N LYS A 179 -8.85 -8.88 13.12
CA LYS A 179 -7.96 -9.78 13.87
C LYS A 179 -8.77 -10.89 14.50
N PHE A 180 -8.47 -12.10 14.09
CA PHE A 180 -9.10 -13.31 14.59
C PHE A 180 -8.09 -14.18 15.33
N LYS A 181 -8.59 -14.85 16.37
CA LYS A 181 -7.87 -15.91 17.09
C LYS A 181 -8.54 -17.23 16.82
N LYS A 182 -7.78 -18.32 16.80
CA LYS A 182 -8.37 -19.65 16.65
C LYS A 182 -9.19 -19.99 17.89
N GLU A 183 -10.42 -20.46 17.67
CA GLU A 183 -11.27 -20.96 18.75
C GLU A 183 -10.76 -22.37 19.13
N LYS A 184 -10.44 -22.55 20.41
CA LYS A 184 -9.92 -23.81 20.97
C LYS A 184 -11.06 -24.76 21.34
#